data_AF-A0A8J6HKW5-F1
#
_entry.id   AF-A0A8J6HKW5-F1
#
_cell.length_a   1.000
_cell.length_b   1.000
_cell.length_c   1.000
_cell.angle_alpha   90.00
_cell.angle_beta   90.00
_cell.angle_gamma   90.00
#
_symmetry.space_group_name_H-M   'P 1'
#
loop_
_entity.id
_entity.type
_entity.pdbx_description
1 polymer ?
#
loop_
_entity_poly.entity_id
_entity_poly.type
_entity_poly.pdbx_seq_one_letter_code
_entity_poly.pdbx_strand_id
1 'polypeptide(L)'
;MRSCGNIVFPHLVQPNGLSRDDGKRPDGMTLVPWIKGQPLVWDVTVVDTLADSYVLKSSEVSGFAAEMAWKRKHSKYSSIISSNYVFKGLAFETLGPWCKEAIDFINVIGNRLIAESGDSKSKKFLFERISLAIQRGNAASIRGTFPDSAILSEIFVL
;
A
#
# COMPACT_ATOMS: atom_id res chain seq x y z
N MET A 1 -12.36 -9.16 -17.53
CA MET A 1 -11.35 -8.24 -16.97
C MET A 1 -11.01 -7.20 -18.03
N ARG A 2 -11.34 -5.91 -17.85
CA ARG A 2 -11.00 -4.86 -18.84
C ARG A 2 -9.60 -4.33 -18.53
N SER A 3 -8.75 -4.25 -19.57
CA SER A 3 -7.34 -3.85 -19.48
C SER A 3 -7.21 -2.38 -19.08
N CYS A 4 -6.76 -2.11 -17.85
CA CYS A 4 -6.21 -0.82 -17.48
C CYS A 4 -4.85 -0.67 -18.18
N GLY A 5 -4.53 0.48 -18.78
CA GLY A 5 -3.20 0.73 -19.34
C GLY A 5 -2.11 0.37 -18.32
N ASN A 6 -1.06 -0.31 -18.75
CA ASN A 6 0.05 -0.69 -17.88
C ASN A 6 1.14 0.37 -17.96
N ILE A 7 1.38 1.10 -16.87
CA ILE A 7 2.62 1.85 -16.71
C ILE A 7 3.59 0.95 -15.94
N VAL A 8 4.66 0.53 -16.60
CA VAL A 8 5.71 -0.28 -15.98
C VAL A 8 6.84 0.65 -15.56
N PHE A 9 6.97 0.87 -14.25
CA PHE A 9 8.17 1.48 -13.68
C PHE A 9 9.14 0.37 -13.25
N PRO A 10 10.39 0.36 -13.77
CA PRO A 10 11.42 -0.52 -13.26
C PRO A 10 11.61 -0.28 -11.76
N HIS A 11 11.53 -1.35 -10.97
CA HIS A 11 11.60 -1.27 -9.52
C HIS A 11 12.33 -2.47 -8.92
N LEU A 12 12.86 -2.28 -7.72
CA LEU A 12 13.41 -3.32 -6.87
C LEU A 12 12.39 -3.72 -5.84
N VAL A 13 12.17 -5.02 -5.68
CA VAL A 13 11.38 -5.59 -4.59
C VAL A 13 12.30 -5.76 -3.38
N GLN A 14 11.88 -5.19 -2.27
CA GLN A 14 12.60 -5.27 -0.99
C GLN A 14 14.10 -4.89 -1.10
N PRO A 15 14.43 -3.63 -1.44
CA PRO A 15 15.81 -3.18 -1.59
C PRO A 15 16.57 -3.22 -0.25
N ASN A 16 17.82 -3.69 -0.31
CA ASN A 16 18.74 -3.72 0.81
C ASN A 16 19.70 -2.53 0.77
N GLY A 17 20.21 -2.12 1.94
CA GLY A 17 21.28 -1.12 2.04
C GLY A 17 20.86 0.33 1.73
N LEU A 18 19.56 0.64 1.75
CA LEU A 18 19.08 2.03 1.59
C LEU A 18 19.41 2.93 2.79
N SER A 19 19.65 2.32 3.95
CA SER A 19 20.11 2.99 5.16
C SER A 19 21.38 2.29 5.63
N ARG A 20 22.35 3.09 6.07
CA ARG A 20 23.72 2.63 6.36
C ARG A 20 23.81 1.78 7.63
N ASP A 21 22.90 1.99 8.58
CA ASP A 21 23.11 1.54 9.97
C ASP A 21 22.02 0.60 10.52
N ASP A 22 20.90 0.40 9.83
CA ASP A 22 19.70 -0.21 10.45
C ASP A 22 19.11 -1.44 9.74
N GLY A 23 19.70 -1.87 8.61
CA GLY A 23 19.24 -3.05 7.86
C GLY A 23 17.78 -2.97 7.39
N LYS A 24 17.17 -1.78 7.39
CA LYS A 24 15.76 -1.60 7.05
C LYS A 24 15.51 -1.91 5.58
N ARG A 25 14.40 -2.61 5.36
CA ARG A 25 14.01 -3.13 4.06
C ARG A 25 12.57 -2.71 3.75
N PRO A 26 12.35 -1.57 3.06
CA PRO A 26 11.02 -1.20 2.58
C PRO A 26 10.56 -2.18 1.49
N ASP A 27 9.29 -2.15 1.10
CA ASP A 27 8.74 -3.15 0.16
C ASP A 27 9.22 -2.95 -1.28
N GLY A 28 9.48 -1.71 -1.68
CA GLY A 28 10.02 -1.45 -3.00
C GLY A 28 10.64 -0.08 -3.18
N MET A 29 11.40 0.03 -4.28
CA MET A 29 12.01 1.29 -4.72
C MET A 29 12.06 1.36 -6.25
N THR A 30 11.80 2.53 -6.83
CA THR A 30 11.99 2.74 -8.27
C THR A 30 13.48 2.78 -8.63
N LEU A 31 13.85 2.16 -9.75
CA LEU A 31 15.20 2.27 -10.31
C LEU A 31 15.41 3.59 -11.05
N VAL A 32 14.32 4.18 -11.53
CA VAL A 32 14.31 5.49 -12.18
C VAL A 32 13.85 6.58 -11.20
N PRO A 33 14.31 7.82 -11.34
CA PRO A 33 13.82 8.94 -10.57
C PRO A 33 12.30 9.11 -10.66
N TRP A 34 11.66 9.38 -9.53
CA TRP A 34 10.24 9.66 -9.44
C TRP A 34 9.92 11.14 -9.58
N ILE A 35 10.63 11.99 -8.85
CA ILE A 35 10.49 13.46 -8.89
C ILE A 35 11.83 14.11 -8.55
N LYS A 36 12.22 15.17 -9.27
CA LYS A 36 13.46 15.94 -9.01
C LYS A 36 14.73 15.08 -8.88
N GLY A 37 14.85 14.02 -9.67
CA GLY A 37 16.02 13.12 -9.61
C GLY A 37 16.00 12.12 -8.43
N GLN A 38 15.01 12.20 -7.54
CA GLN A 38 14.91 11.33 -6.36
C GLN A 38 14.14 10.04 -6.68
N PRO A 39 14.65 8.85 -6.31
CA PRO A 39 13.89 7.61 -6.40
C PRO A 39 12.71 7.62 -5.41
N LEU A 40 11.63 6.94 -5.78
CA LEU A 40 10.51 6.65 -4.88
C LEU A 40 10.82 5.36 -4.11
N VAL A 41 10.63 5.38 -2.81
CA VAL A 41 10.66 4.23 -1.91
C VAL A 41 9.29 4.10 -1.26
N TRP A 42 8.75 2.89 -1.17
CA TRP A 42 7.46 2.68 -0.52
C TRP A 42 7.46 1.45 0.37
N ASP A 43 6.56 1.49 1.34
CA ASP A 43 6.26 0.38 2.23
C ASP A 43 4.74 0.36 2.46
N VAL A 44 4.14 -0.81 2.28
CA VAL A 44 2.70 -1.07 2.35
C VAL A 44 2.41 -1.81 3.66
N THR A 45 1.37 -1.37 4.36
CA THR A 45 0.91 -2.05 5.56
C THR A 45 -0.61 -2.06 5.61
N VAL A 46 -1.17 -3.20 5.99
CA VAL A 46 -2.58 -3.33 6.34
C VAL A 46 -2.65 -3.55 7.85
N VAL A 47 -3.42 -2.73 8.56
CA VAL A 47 -3.61 -2.83 10.02
C VAL A 47 -5.03 -3.20 10.36
N ASP A 48 -5.20 -3.93 11.45
CA ASP A 48 -6.51 -4.32 11.94
C ASP A 48 -7.24 -3.14 12.57
N THR A 49 -8.35 -2.73 11.95
CA THR A 49 -9.25 -1.69 12.48
C THR A 49 -9.80 -2.04 13.85
N LEU A 50 -10.02 -3.33 14.13
CA LEU A 50 -10.69 -3.81 15.34
C LEU A 50 -9.73 -4.23 16.44
N ALA A 51 -8.42 -4.08 16.25
CA ALA A 51 -7.46 -4.39 17.30
C ALA A 51 -7.74 -3.55 18.56
N ASP A 52 -7.60 -4.15 19.74
CA ASP A 52 -7.90 -3.50 21.03
C ASP A 52 -7.20 -2.15 21.20
N SER A 53 -5.98 -2.01 20.67
CA SER A 53 -5.21 -0.76 20.71
C SER A 53 -5.81 0.38 19.87
N TYR A 54 -6.72 0.07 18.96
CA TYR A 54 -7.27 1.00 17.98
C TYR A 54 -8.79 1.13 18.02
N VAL A 55 -9.52 0.10 18.47
CA VAL A 55 -10.98 0.00 18.33
C VAL A 55 -11.72 1.23 18.86
N LEU A 56 -11.35 1.73 20.05
CA LEU A 56 -11.98 2.91 20.67
C LEU A 56 -11.83 4.17 19.79
N LYS A 57 -10.65 4.39 19.22
CA LYS A 57 -10.38 5.58 18.39
C LYS A 57 -10.86 5.41 16.95
N SER A 58 -10.81 4.20 16.42
CA SER A 58 -11.30 3.90 15.08
C SER A 58 -12.82 3.93 15.01
N SER A 59 -13.53 3.74 16.14
CA SER A 59 -14.98 3.97 16.21
C SER A 59 -15.37 5.46 16.19
N GLU A 60 -14.47 6.35 16.60
CA GLU A 60 -14.69 7.80 16.59
C GLU A 60 -14.25 8.42 15.25
N VAL A 61 -13.12 7.96 14.71
CA VAL A 61 -12.46 8.54 13.54
C VAL A 61 -12.10 7.43 12.55
N SER A 62 -12.79 7.43 11.40
CA SER A 62 -12.45 6.55 10.29
C SER A 62 -11.02 6.78 9.82
N GLY A 63 -10.26 5.70 9.60
CA GLY A 63 -8.87 5.77 9.16
C GLY A 63 -7.85 6.03 10.26
N PHE A 64 -8.26 6.08 11.54
CA PHE A 64 -7.35 6.34 12.66
C PHE A 64 -6.20 5.32 12.72
N ALA A 65 -6.50 4.03 12.59
CA ALA A 65 -5.47 2.99 12.67
C ALA A 65 -4.50 3.09 11.48
N ALA A 66 -5.02 3.33 10.26
CA ALA A 66 -4.19 3.56 9.08
C ALA A 66 -3.27 4.78 9.25
N GLU A 67 -3.76 5.89 9.77
CA GLU A 67 -2.94 7.09 10.05
C GLU A 67 -1.84 6.82 11.09
N MET A 68 -2.15 6.06 12.14
CA MET A 68 -1.15 5.67 13.14
C MET A 68 -0.10 4.73 12.54
N ALA A 69 -0.49 3.80 11.68
CA ALA A 69 0.42 2.91 10.98
C ALA A 69 1.34 3.69 10.02
N TRP A 70 0.79 4.65 9.28
CA TRP A 70 1.56 5.57 8.44
C TRP A 70 2.62 6.34 9.25
N LYS A 71 2.24 6.93 10.40
CA LYS A 71 3.17 7.64 11.31
C LYS A 71 4.31 6.75 11.78
N ARG A 72 4.01 5.50 12.14
CA ARG A 72 5.02 4.51 12.56
C ARG A 72 5.98 4.18 11.43
N LYS A 73 5.49 4.01 10.19
CA LYS A 73 6.36 3.77 9.03
C LYS A 73 7.25 4.97 8.72
N HIS A 74 6.74 6.20 8.81
CA HIS A 74 7.56 7.42 8.64
C HIS A 74 8.64 7.54 9.71
N SER A 75 8.30 7.21 10.95
CA SER A 75 9.26 7.18 12.05
C SER A 75 10.31 6.09 11.82
N LYS A 76 9.89 4.89 11.37
CA LYS A 76 10.77 3.78 11.04
C LYS A 76 11.76 4.15 9.94
N TYR A 77 11.32 4.81 8.86
CA TYR A 77 12.16 5.12 7.70
C TYR A 77 12.65 6.56 7.65
N SER A 78 12.75 7.24 8.80
CA SER A 78 13.22 8.62 8.91
C SER A 78 14.61 8.83 8.28
N SER A 79 15.53 7.88 8.46
CA SER A 79 16.86 7.91 7.84
C SER A 79 16.81 7.89 6.31
N ILE A 80 15.90 7.11 5.71
CA ILE A 80 15.68 7.07 4.26
C ILE A 80 15.11 8.40 3.77
N ILE A 81 14.13 8.96 4.51
CA ILE A 81 13.54 10.26 4.21
C ILE A 81 14.60 11.36 4.21
N SER A 82 15.55 11.32 5.14
CA SER A 82 16.68 12.25 5.19
C SER A 82 17.74 12.01 4.09
N SER A 83 17.75 10.84 3.45
CA SER A 83 18.81 10.39 2.52
C SER A 83 18.44 10.54 1.04
N ASN A 84 17.82 11.66 0.66
CA ASN A 84 17.48 12.01 -0.73
C ASN A 84 16.52 11.03 -1.46
N TYR A 85 15.68 10.32 -0.71
CA TYR A 85 14.60 9.48 -1.26
C TYR A 85 13.24 10.12 -1.02
N VAL A 86 12.30 9.89 -1.95
CA VAL A 86 10.88 10.16 -1.70
C VAL A 86 10.27 8.91 -1.09
N PHE A 87 10.02 8.95 0.21
CA PHE A 87 9.33 7.85 0.89
C PHE A 87 7.81 8.01 0.83
N LYS A 88 7.09 6.89 0.67
CA LYS A 88 5.62 6.80 0.81
C LYS A 88 5.23 5.62 1.69
N GLY A 89 4.56 5.90 2.79
CA GLY A 89 3.96 4.89 3.66
C GLY A 89 2.52 4.65 3.24
N LEU A 90 2.23 3.52 2.63
CA LEU A 90 0.88 3.20 2.17
C LEU A 90 0.18 2.34 3.22
N ALA A 91 -0.54 3.00 4.13
CA ALA A 91 -1.25 2.33 5.21
C ALA A 91 -2.74 2.19 4.90
N PHE A 92 -3.24 0.99 5.15
CA PHE A 92 -4.63 0.59 4.91
C PHE A 92 -5.18 -0.09 6.16
N GLU A 93 -6.48 -0.04 6.31
CA GLU A 93 -7.22 -0.74 7.35
C GLU A 93 -7.92 -1.97 6.79
N THR A 94 -8.09 -3.00 7.62
CA THR A 94 -8.78 -4.24 7.25
C THR A 94 -10.21 -4.00 6.76
N LEU A 95 -10.90 -3.01 7.35
CA LEU A 95 -12.27 -2.63 7.00
C LEU A 95 -12.37 -1.59 5.87
N GLY A 96 -11.24 -1.21 5.26
CA GLY A 96 -11.23 -0.41 4.04
C GLY A 96 -10.77 1.05 4.12
N PRO A 97 -10.66 1.73 5.28
CA PRO A 97 -10.03 3.06 5.33
C PRO A 97 -8.56 3.06 4.90
N TRP A 98 -8.13 4.14 4.26
CA TRP A 98 -6.75 4.34 3.79
C TRP A 98 -6.20 5.59 4.48
N CYS A 99 -4.90 5.63 4.77
CA CYS A 99 -4.29 6.88 5.22
C CYS A 99 -4.32 7.94 4.10
N LYS A 100 -4.28 9.22 4.48
CA LYS A 100 -4.31 10.35 3.56
C LYS A 100 -3.19 10.29 2.53
N GLU A 101 -1.98 9.91 2.93
CA GLU A 101 -0.85 9.80 2.00
C GLU A 101 -1.09 8.71 0.93
N ALA A 102 -1.69 7.58 1.31
CA ALA A 102 -2.02 6.54 0.34
C ALA A 102 -3.04 7.03 -0.67
N ILE A 103 -4.09 7.72 -0.22
CA ILE A 103 -5.11 8.31 -1.11
C ILE A 103 -4.46 9.32 -2.07
N ASP A 104 -3.67 10.26 -1.55
CA ASP A 104 -3.01 11.30 -2.34
C ASP A 104 -2.05 10.67 -3.37
N PHE A 105 -1.25 9.69 -2.94
CA PHE A 105 -0.29 9.02 -3.81
C PHE A 105 -0.98 8.20 -4.93
N ILE A 106 -2.00 7.41 -4.59
CA ILE A 106 -2.75 6.62 -5.58
C ILE A 106 -3.53 7.53 -6.54
N ASN A 107 -3.97 8.72 -6.09
CA ASN A 107 -4.53 9.72 -6.99
C ASN A 107 -3.50 10.22 -8.02
N VAL A 108 -2.26 10.49 -7.61
CA VAL A 108 -1.18 10.87 -8.54
C VAL A 108 -0.93 9.76 -9.56
N ILE A 109 -0.83 8.51 -9.12
CA ILE A 109 -0.64 7.36 -10.01
C ILE A 109 -1.82 7.22 -10.96
N GLY A 110 -3.05 7.30 -10.45
CA GLY A 110 -4.27 7.21 -11.24
C GLY A 110 -4.36 8.29 -12.33
N ASN A 111 -3.98 9.53 -12.02
CA ASN A 111 -3.95 10.60 -13.01
C ASN A 111 -2.88 10.38 -14.09
N ARG A 112 -1.70 9.85 -13.72
CA ARG A 112 -0.67 9.45 -14.69
C ARG A 112 -1.17 8.31 -15.59
N LEU A 113 -1.88 7.33 -15.03
CA LEU A 113 -2.50 6.25 -15.81
C LEU A 113 -3.52 6.76 -16.81
N ILE A 114 -4.37 7.72 -16.42
CA ILE A 114 -5.33 8.35 -17.35
C ILE A 114 -4.58 9.07 -18.48
N ALA A 115 -3.52 9.82 -18.16
CA ALA A 115 -2.74 10.55 -19.16
C ALA A 115 -2.07 9.62 -20.17
N GLU A 116 -1.54 8.48 -19.71
CA GLU A 116 -0.87 7.50 -20.57
C GLU A 116 -1.86 6.66 -21.39
N SER A 117 -2.95 6.18 -20.78
CA SER A 117 -3.88 5.26 -21.44
C SER A 117 -4.95 5.95 -22.28
N GLY A 118 -5.21 7.24 -22.02
CA GLY A 118 -6.36 7.98 -22.55
C GLY A 118 -7.72 7.57 -21.96
N ASP A 119 -7.78 6.55 -21.11
CA ASP A 119 -9.03 6.10 -20.49
C ASP A 119 -9.25 6.78 -19.13
N SER A 120 -10.27 7.63 -19.06
CA SER A 120 -10.70 8.34 -17.86
C SER A 120 -11.10 7.41 -16.70
N LYS A 121 -11.41 6.13 -16.97
CA LYS A 121 -11.74 5.13 -15.95
C LYS A 121 -10.52 4.45 -15.33
N SER A 122 -9.31 4.63 -15.88
CA SER A 122 -8.09 3.97 -15.41
C SER A 122 -7.84 4.17 -13.92
N LYS A 123 -8.02 5.40 -13.42
CA LYS A 123 -7.91 5.71 -11.99
C LYS A 123 -8.93 4.91 -11.16
N LYS A 124 -10.19 4.86 -11.59
CA LYS A 124 -11.23 4.12 -10.88
C LYS A 124 -10.87 2.64 -10.78
N PHE A 125 -10.45 2.04 -11.89
CA PHE A 125 -10.01 0.64 -11.92
C PHE A 125 -8.79 0.39 -11.01
N LEU A 126 -7.87 1.34 -10.89
CA LEU A 126 -6.75 1.24 -9.95
C LEU A 126 -7.23 1.14 -8.50
N PHE A 127 -8.12 2.04 -8.06
CA PHE A 127 -8.69 2.01 -6.71
C PHE A 127 -9.43 0.70 -6.44
N GLU A 128 -10.26 0.25 -7.38
CA GLU A 128 -11.00 -1.02 -7.26
C GLU A 128 -10.05 -2.22 -7.12
N ARG A 129 -9.00 -2.28 -7.93
CA ARG A 129 -8.02 -3.39 -7.88
C ARG A 129 -7.26 -3.42 -6.57
N ILE A 130 -6.85 -2.27 -6.03
CA ILE A 130 -6.16 -2.20 -4.73
C ILE A 130 -7.12 -2.63 -3.62
N SER A 131 -8.36 -2.12 -3.59
CA SER A 131 -9.36 -2.51 -2.60
C SER A 131 -9.64 -4.02 -2.62
N LEU A 132 -9.78 -4.61 -3.81
CA LEU A 132 -9.97 -6.05 -3.96
C LEU A 132 -8.74 -6.85 -3.49
N ALA A 133 -7.53 -6.38 -3.79
CA ALA A 133 -6.30 -7.04 -3.34
C ALA A 133 -6.19 -7.04 -1.81
N ILE A 134 -6.52 -5.92 -1.15
CA ILE A 134 -6.56 -5.83 0.32
C ILE A 134 -7.58 -6.81 0.90
N GLN A 135 -8.81 -6.82 0.38
CA GLN A 135 -9.86 -7.72 0.88
C GLN A 135 -9.50 -9.19 0.67
N ARG A 136 -8.90 -9.55 -0.46
CA ARG A 136 -8.36 -10.91 -0.71
C ARG A 136 -7.27 -11.27 0.29
N GLY A 137 -6.33 -10.35 0.55
CA GLY A 137 -5.28 -10.53 1.56
C GLY A 137 -5.85 -10.77 2.95
N ASN A 138 -6.84 -9.97 3.37
CA ASN A 138 -7.51 -10.12 4.66
C ASN A 138 -8.23 -11.47 4.77
N ALA A 139 -8.97 -11.87 3.73
CA ALA A 139 -9.64 -13.17 3.69
C ALA A 139 -8.64 -14.33 3.76
N ALA A 140 -7.47 -14.21 3.14
CA ALA A 140 -6.41 -15.22 3.18
C ALA A 140 -5.83 -15.35 4.59
N SER A 141 -5.55 -14.21 5.24
CA SER A 141 -5.06 -14.17 6.62
C SER A 141 -6.06 -14.80 7.59
N ILE A 142 -7.36 -14.49 7.46
CA ILE A 142 -8.42 -15.08 8.29
C ILE A 142 -8.52 -16.58 8.03
N ARG A 143 -8.48 -17.04 6.78
CA ARG A 143 -8.49 -18.48 6.50
C ARG A 143 -7.32 -19.21 7.14
N GLY A 144 -6.13 -18.62 7.09
CA GLY A 144 -4.92 -19.22 7.66
C GLY A 144 -4.97 -19.47 9.17
N THR A 145 -5.97 -18.93 9.89
CA THR A 145 -6.18 -19.22 11.31
C THR A 145 -7.11 -20.42 11.56
N PHE A 146 -7.83 -20.89 10.54
CA PHE A 146 -8.66 -22.09 10.63
C PHE A 146 -7.86 -23.35 10.25
N PRO A 147 -8.17 -24.51 10.85
CA PRO A 147 -7.64 -25.78 10.35
C PRO A 147 -8.10 -26.04 8.91
N ASP A 148 -7.23 -26.67 8.11
CA ASP A 148 -7.49 -26.94 6.69
C ASP A 148 -8.84 -27.63 6.49
N SER A 149 -9.78 -26.92 5.87
CA SER A 149 -11.07 -27.47 5.44
C SER A 149 -11.27 -27.16 3.96
N ALA A 150 -11.56 -28.21 3.19
CA ALA A 150 -11.67 -28.14 1.72
C ALA A 150 -12.70 -27.10 1.22
N ILE A 151 -13.66 -26.73 2.08
CA ILE A 151 -14.84 -25.91 1.77
C ILE A 151 -14.47 -24.46 1.40
N LEU A 152 -13.36 -23.91 1.92
CA LEU A 152 -13.05 -22.50 1.67
C LEU A 152 -12.30 -22.27 0.34
N SER A 153 -11.70 -23.30 -0.27
CA SER A 153 -10.79 -23.18 -1.43
C SER A 153 -11.28 -22.28 -2.59
N GLU A 154 -12.60 -22.20 -2.81
CA GLU A 154 -13.24 -21.50 -3.93
C GLU A 154 -13.15 -19.96 -3.90
N ILE A 155 -12.94 -19.32 -2.74
CA ILE A 155 -12.95 -17.83 -2.61
C ILE A 155 -11.84 -17.14 -3.43
N PHE A 156 -10.78 -17.86 -3.80
CA PHE A 156 -9.61 -17.30 -4.50
C PHE A 156 -9.52 -17.60 -5.99
N VAL A 157 -10.51 -18.29 -6.57
CA VAL A 157 -10.49 -18.71 -7.98
C VAL A 157 -11.19 -17.71 -8.93
N LEU A 158 -11.71 -16.60 -8.40
CA LEU A 158 -12.34 -15.50 -9.16
C LEU A 158 -11.47 -14.24 -9.17
#